data_AF-A0A1I0NFM6-F1
#
_entry.id   AF-A0A1I0NFM6-F1
#
_cell.length_a   1.000
_cell.length_b   1.000
_cell.length_c   1.000
_cell.angle_alpha   90.00
_cell.angle_beta   90.00
_cell.angle_gamma   90.00
#
_symmetry.space_group_name_H-M   'P 1'
#
loop_
_entity.id
_entity.type
_entity.pdbx_description
1 polymer ?
#
loop_
_entity_poly.entity_id
_entity_poly.type
_entity_poly.pdbx_seq_one_letter_code
_entity_poly.pdbx_strand_id
1 'polypeptide(L)'
;MYFCIMENQLKLFYIILGATPKGRNIEQHDVFFGIAESLKDLVPDMKDFWKEADGKIHIDCYQEVKFADGYEVEIVEKGRKTTEDQLYFINLGGYKKGFFEEFHEQHLMVGKSMGEIVKKAKDTEFYHTMGFDGAVSHIDDKHGVDIDDIFNVSDILPEKMKEKYSIVLKKSDVENQENLMGLGYLKIDKI
;
A
#
# COMPACT_ATOMS: atom_id res chain seq x y z
N MET A 1 8.82 17.69 36.10
CA MET A 1 7.76 17.13 35.24
C MET A 1 8.32 17.17 33.82
N TYR A 2 8.92 16.07 33.37
CA TYR A 2 9.44 15.97 32.01
C TYR A 2 8.24 15.90 31.07
N PHE A 3 8.00 16.96 30.32
CA PHE A 3 7.18 16.87 29.12
C PHE A 3 7.98 16.00 28.15
N CYS A 4 7.55 14.74 27.99
CA CYS A 4 7.97 13.94 26.85
C CYS A 4 7.35 14.63 25.63
N ILE A 5 8.16 15.39 24.89
CA ILE A 5 7.77 15.84 23.56
C ILE A 5 7.65 14.55 22.76
N MET A 6 6.42 14.13 22.45
CA MET A 6 6.25 13.09 21.44
C MET A 6 6.75 13.72 20.14
N GLU A 7 7.95 13.36 19.71
CA GLU A 7 8.34 13.60 18.33
C GLU A 7 7.34 12.84 17.46
N ASN A 8 6.60 13.57 16.61
CA ASN A 8 5.73 12.95 15.64
C ASN A 8 6.61 12.19 14.65
N GLN A 9 6.65 10.87 14.78
CA GLN A 9 7.44 10.02 13.91
C GLN A 9 6.74 9.87 12.55
N LEU A 10 7.48 10.03 11.45
CA LEU A 10 6.98 9.77 10.10
C LEU A 10 6.58 8.31 9.94
N LYS A 11 5.48 8.08 9.23
CA LYS A 11 4.90 6.76 9.00
C LYS A 11 4.62 6.56 7.52
N LEU A 12 4.70 5.31 7.07
CA LEU A 12 4.11 4.90 5.80
C LEU A 12 2.63 4.61 6.00
N PHE A 13 1.78 5.23 5.19
CA PHE A 13 0.36 4.94 5.10
C PHE A 13 0.08 4.18 3.82
N TYR A 14 -0.65 3.08 3.96
CA TYR A 14 -1.28 2.35 2.86
C TYR A 14 -2.79 2.57 2.96
N ILE A 15 -3.40 3.17 1.94
CA ILE A 15 -4.77 3.70 1.98
C ILE A 15 -5.57 3.16 0.80
N ILE A 16 -6.80 2.71 1.06
CA ILE A 16 -7.81 2.47 0.01
C ILE A 16 -8.73 3.67 -0.02
N LEU A 17 -8.68 4.39 -1.14
CA LEU A 17 -9.55 5.51 -1.45
C LEU A 17 -10.77 5.02 -2.22
N GLY A 18 -11.91 5.64 -1.98
CA GLY A 18 -13.13 5.45 -2.76
C GLY A 18 -13.60 6.76 -3.37
N ALA A 19 -14.08 6.71 -4.61
CA ALA A 19 -14.71 7.84 -5.29
C ALA A 19 -15.63 7.37 -6.44
N THR A 20 -16.53 8.25 -6.86
CA THR A 20 -17.28 8.08 -8.13
C THR A 20 -16.95 9.25 -9.07
N PRO A 21 -15.84 9.16 -9.83
CA PRO A 21 -15.49 10.18 -10.82
C PRO A 21 -16.60 10.42 -11.83
N LYS A 22 -16.62 11.62 -12.44
CA LYS A 22 -17.62 11.98 -13.44
C LYS A 22 -17.63 10.97 -14.59
N GLY A 23 -18.82 10.43 -14.89
CA GLY A 23 -19.02 9.47 -15.98
C GLY A 23 -18.87 7.99 -15.57
N ARG A 24 -18.66 7.70 -14.28
CA ARG A 24 -18.70 6.33 -13.74
C ARG A 24 -20.10 5.98 -13.25
N ASN A 25 -20.52 4.73 -13.47
CA ASN A 25 -21.83 4.24 -13.07
C ASN A 25 -21.89 3.80 -11.60
N ILE A 26 -20.76 3.36 -11.08
CA ILE A 26 -20.58 2.88 -9.70
C ILE A 26 -19.32 3.48 -9.11
N GLU A 27 -19.22 3.39 -7.79
CA GLU A 27 -18.04 3.72 -7.02
C GLU A 27 -16.84 2.87 -7.43
N GLN A 28 -15.68 3.51 -7.42
CA GLN A 28 -14.40 2.90 -7.71
C GLN A 28 -13.52 3.02 -6.48
N HIS A 29 -12.56 2.11 -6.36
CA HIS A 29 -11.56 2.15 -5.32
C HIS A 29 -10.17 2.14 -5.94
N ASP A 30 -9.23 2.78 -5.27
CA ASP A 30 -7.82 2.78 -5.68
C ASP A 30 -6.90 2.83 -4.46
N VAL A 31 -5.65 2.41 -4.66
CA VAL A 31 -4.63 2.35 -3.62
C VAL A 31 -3.77 3.61 -3.67
N PHE A 32 -3.58 4.21 -2.50
CA PHE A 32 -2.68 5.34 -2.31
C PHE A 32 -1.66 5.03 -1.21
N PHE A 33 -0.38 5.28 -1.51
CA PHE A 33 0.69 5.27 -0.52
C PHE A 33 1.13 6.70 -0.19
N GLY A 34 1.38 6.96 1.09
CA GLY A 34 1.85 8.27 1.53
C GLY A 34 2.77 8.19 2.74
N ILE A 35 3.69 9.14 2.87
CA ILE A 35 4.54 9.30 4.06
C ILE A 35 4.16 10.60 4.75
N ALA A 36 3.78 10.51 6.02
CA ALA A 36 3.39 11.64 6.84
C ALA A 36 3.47 11.33 8.34
N GLU A 37 3.32 12.35 9.18
CA GLU A 37 3.18 12.18 10.64
C GLU A 37 1.76 11.70 11.00
N SER A 38 0.75 12.16 10.26
CA SER A 38 -0.65 11.77 10.43
C SER A 38 -1.36 11.58 9.10
N LEU A 39 -2.46 10.80 9.13
CA LEU A 39 -3.33 10.58 7.97
C LEU A 39 -3.90 11.89 7.40
N LYS A 40 -4.17 12.87 8.27
CA LYS A 40 -4.69 14.19 7.90
C LYS A 40 -3.73 14.96 7.00
N ASP A 41 -2.44 14.81 7.22
CA ASP A 41 -1.43 15.54 6.45
C ASP A 41 -1.33 15.06 4.99
N LEU A 42 -1.89 13.88 4.69
CA LEU A 42 -1.97 13.31 3.34
C LEU A 42 -3.19 13.79 2.54
N VAL A 43 -4.12 14.54 3.15
CA VAL A 43 -5.35 15.00 2.46
C VAL A 43 -5.09 15.77 1.16
N PRO A 44 -4.14 16.73 1.10
CA PRO A 44 -3.81 17.41 -0.16
C PRO A 44 -3.33 16.42 -1.23
N ASP A 45 -2.63 15.37 -0.83
CA ASP A 45 -1.99 14.41 -1.73
C ASP A 45 -2.97 13.39 -2.28
N MET A 46 -3.90 12.92 -1.45
CA MET A 46 -5.02 12.09 -1.90
C MET A 46 -5.90 12.85 -2.91
N LYS A 47 -6.12 14.16 -2.70
CA LYS A 47 -6.87 15.02 -3.65
C LYS A 47 -6.10 15.25 -4.96
N ASP A 48 -4.78 15.38 -4.91
CA ASP A 48 -3.95 15.53 -6.11
C ASP A 48 -3.81 14.22 -6.89
N PHE A 49 -3.75 13.09 -6.20
CA PHE A 49 -3.73 11.74 -6.76
C PHE A 49 -4.99 11.46 -7.59
N TRP A 50 -6.18 11.75 -7.05
CA TRP A 50 -7.45 11.47 -7.72
C TRP A 50 -8.20 12.73 -8.15
N LYS A 51 -7.60 13.50 -9.08
CA LYS A 51 -8.15 14.78 -9.57
C LYS A 51 -9.56 14.66 -10.16
N GLU A 52 -9.84 13.55 -10.83
CA GLU A 52 -11.13 13.27 -11.47
C GLU A 52 -12.28 13.08 -10.46
N ALA A 53 -11.95 12.83 -9.19
CA ALA A 53 -12.92 12.75 -8.10
C ALA A 53 -13.43 14.14 -7.66
N ASP A 54 -12.85 15.25 -8.14
CA ASP A 54 -13.28 16.63 -7.82
C ASP A 54 -13.39 16.86 -6.29
N GLY A 55 -12.40 16.33 -5.55
CA GLY A 55 -12.34 16.37 -4.09
C GLY A 55 -13.35 15.48 -3.36
N LYS A 56 -14.22 14.75 -4.07
CA LYS A 56 -15.21 13.81 -3.50
C LYS A 56 -14.61 12.43 -3.29
N ILE A 57 -13.63 12.39 -2.40
CA ILE A 57 -12.90 11.18 -2.00
C ILE A 57 -13.29 10.82 -0.56
N HIS A 58 -13.35 9.53 -0.28
CA HIS A 58 -13.37 9.01 1.08
C HIS A 58 -12.29 7.94 1.23
N ILE A 59 -11.95 7.63 2.48
CA ILE A 59 -11.07 6.53 2.84
C ILE A 59 -11.96 5.41 3.34
N ASP A 60 -11.84 4.21 2.77
CA ASP A 60 -12.52 3.01 3.28
C ASP A 60 -11.67 2.22 4.24
N CYS A 61 -10.36 2.24 4.02
CA CYS A 61 -9.41 1.75 5.01
C CYS A 61 -8.05 2.40 4.86
N TYR A 62 -7.29 2.37 5.95
CA TYR A 62 -5.89 2.71 5.95
C TYR A 62 -5.13 1.84 6.94
N GLN A 63 -3.83 1.66 6.69
CA GLN A 63 -2.88 1.06 7.61
C GLN A 63 -1.72 2.03 7.86
N GLU A 64 -1.35 2.22 9.12
CA GLU A 64 -0.01 2.70 9.48
C GLU A 64 0.94 1.50 9.37
N VAL A 65 1.67 1.42 8.25
CA VAL A 65 2.51 0.26 7.93
C VAL A 65 3.78 0.33 8.78
N LYS A 66 3.73 -0.35 9.92
CA LYS A 66 4.88 -0.55 10.81
C LYS A 66 5.60 -1.86 10.52
N PHE A 67 4.90 -2.88 10.08
CA PHE A 67 5.45 -4.19 9.74
C PHE A 67 4.95 -4.71 8.38
N ALA A 68 5.82 -5.42 7.67
CA ALA A 68 5.49 -6.13 6.44
C ALA A 68 6.41 -7.35 6.27
N ASP A 69 5.84 -8.54 6.04
CA ASP A 69 6.56 -9.78 5.69
C ASP A 69 7.76 -10.11 6.61
N GLY A 70 7.62 -9.91 7.93
CA GLY A 70 8.68 -10.17 8.90
C GLY A 70 9.64 -9.00 9.16
N TYR A 71 9.41 -7.84 8.54
CA TYR A 71 10.26 -6.64 8.68
C TYR A 71 9.51 -5.52 9.37
N GLU A 72 10.20 -4.74 10.19
CA GLU A 72 9.79 -3.41 10.62
C GLU A 72 10.13 -2.39 9.51
N VAL A 73 9.19 -1.48 9.28
CA VAL A 73 9.24 -0.42 8.27
C VAL A 73 9.60 0.88 8.98
N GLU A 74 10.74 1.47 8.60
CA GLU A 74 11.21 2.75 9.12
C GLU A 74 11.31 3.77 7.99
N ILE A 75 10.84 4.99 8.26
CA ILE A 75 10.98 6.12 7.35
C ILE A 75 12.19 6.96 7.78
N VAL A 76 13.10 7.21 6.85
CA VAL A 76 14.26 8.08 7.06
C VAL A 76 14.33 9.16 5.96
N GLU A 77 15.08 10.24 6.18
CA GLU A 77 15.36 11.21 5.12
C GLU A 77 16.08 10.54 3.93
N LYS A 78 15.86 11.07 2.72
CA LYS A 78 16.47 10.53 1.50
C LYS A 78 17.98 10.53 1.65
N GLY A 79 18.55 9.35 1.50
CA GLY A 79 19.97 9.10 1.62
C GLY A 79 20.32 7.76 0.96
N ARG A 80 21.57 7.32 1.11
CA ARG A 80 21.97 6.00 0.61
C ARG A 80 21.20 4.91 1.37
N LYS A 81 20.28 4.23 0.67
CA LYS A 81 19.66 3.00 1.15
C LYS A 81 20.74 1.95 1.39
N THR A 82 20.65 1.27 2.52
CA THR A 82 21.60 0.22 2.92
C THR A 82 21.00 -1.18 2.86
N THR A 83 19.72 -1.32 2.51
CA THR A 83 19.02 -2.61 2.51
C THR A 83 18.91 -3.18 1.09
N GLU A 84 19.26 -4.46 0.94
CA GLU A 84 19.03 -5.21 -0.31
C GLU A 84 17.54 -5.50 -0.51
N ASP A 85 16.82 -5.73 0.59
CA ASP A 85 15.38 -5.97 0.59
C ASP A 85 14.61 -4.68 0.30
N GLN A 86 13.54 -4.82 -0.48
CA GLN A 86 12.63 -3.76 -0.90
C GLN A 86 11.19 -4.13 -0.58
N LEU A 87 10.34 -3.12 -0.41
CA LEU A 87 8.91 -3.27 -0.14
C LEU A 87 8.12 -3.22 -1.45
N TYR A 88 7.25 -4.21 -1.65
CA TYR A 88 6.42 -4.34 -2.83
C TYR A 88 4.96 -4.44 -2.46
N PHE A 89 4.12 -3.80 -3.27
CA PHE A 89 2.67 -3.97 -3.27
C PHE A 89 2.27 -4.93 -4.39
N ILE A 90 1.43 -5.91 -4.06
CA ILE A 90 0.89 -6.90 -5.01
C ILE A 90 -0.62 -6.92 -4.88
N ASN A 91 -1.31 -6.78 -6.01
CA ASN A 91 -2.76 -6.96 -6.11
C ASN A 91 -3.02 -8.26 -6.87
N LEU A 92 -3.61 -9.24 -6.19
CA LEU A 92 -4.00 -10.52 -6.79
C LEU A 92 -5.45 -10.44 -7.23
N GLY A 93 -5.74 -10.97 -8.42
CA GLY A 93 -7.08 -11.11 -8.98
C GLY A 93 -7.47 -12.58 -9.10
N GLY A 94 -8.75 -12.88 -8.92
CA GLY A 94 -9.24 -14.26 -8.95
C GLY A 94 -10.74 -14.41 -9.02
N TYR A 95 -11.18 -15.64 -9.31
CA TYR A 95 -12.58 -15.98 -9.56
C TYR A 95 -13.05 -17.17 -8.74
N LYS A 96 -14.31 -17.11 -8.31
CA LYS A 96 -15.00 -18.21 -7.61
C LYS A 96 -16.25 -18.63 -8.36
N LYS A 97 -16.41 -19.93 -8.60
CA LYS A 97 -17.60 -20.47 -9.28
C LYS A 97 -18.88 -20.09 -8.54
N GLY A 98 -19.87 -19.59 -9.29
CA GLY A 98 -21.18 -19.20 -8.76
C GLY A 98 -21.25 -17.75 -8.26
N PHE A 99 -20.16 -16.99 -8.36
CA PHE A 99 -20.12 -15.56 -7.99
C PHE A 99 -19.96 -14.72 -9.27
N PHE A 100 -20.68 -13.61 -9.33
CA PHE A 100 -20.66 -12.69 -10.47
C PHE A 100 -19.82 -11.44 -10.15
N GLU A 101 -18.56 -11.69 -9.77
CA GLU A 101 -17.57 -10.67 -9.50
C GLU A 101 -16.17 -11.30 -9.57
N GLU A 102 -15.18 -10.43 -9.73
CA GLU A 102 -13.78 -10.76 -9.53
C GLU A 102 -13.38 -10.37 -8.10
N PHE A 103 -12.63 -11.25 -7.46
CA PHE A 103 -12.13 -11.04 -6.10
C PHE A 103 -10.69 -10.56 -6.17
N HIS A 104 -10.31 -9.77 -5.17
CA HIS A 104 -8.95 -9.28 -5.05
C HIS A 104 -8.39 -9.51 -3.64
N GLU A 105 -7.10 -9.83 -3.56
CA GLU A 105 -6.34 -9.87 -2.32
C GLU A 105 -5.03 -9.09 -2.47
N GLN A 106 -4.85 -8.12 -1.59
CA GLN A 106 -3.74 -7.18 -1.65
C GLN A 106 -2.70 -7.51 -0.58
N HIS A 107 -1.42 -7.46 -0.96
CA HIS A 107 -0.31 -7.77 -0.07
C HIS A 107 0.77 -6.71 -0.11
N LEU A 108 1.38 -6.50 1.06
CA LEU A 108 2.70 -5.90 1.20
C LEU A 108 3.72 -7.01 1.45
N MET A 109 4.66 -7.17 0.53
CA MET A 109 5.67 -8.24 0.57
C MET A 109 7.08 -7.64 0.51
N VAL A 110 8.03 -8.30 1.18
CA VAL A 110 9.43 -7.88 1.21
C VAL A 110 10.30 -8.90 0.48
N GLY A 111 11.27 -8.42 -0.30
CA GLY A 111 12.21 -9.30 -0.98
C GLY A 111 13.25 -8.54 -1.79
N LYS A 112 14.15 -9.26 -2.43
CA LYS A 112 15.29 -8.65 -3.15
C LYS A 112 14.97 -8.29 -4.60
N SER A 113 13.88 -8.83 -5.14
CA SER A 113 13.48 -8.60 -6.52
C SER A 113 12.01 -8.89 -6.73
N MET A 114 11.42 -8.26 -7.74
CA MET A 114 10.05 -8.56 -8.16
C MET A 114 9.85 -10.04 -8.55
N GLY A 115 10.88 -10.71 -9.09
CA GLY A 115 10.79 -12.14 -9.42
C GLY A 115 10.59 -13.03 -8.19
N GLU A 116 11.25 -12.69 -7.08
CA GLU A 116 11.05 -13.36 -5.79
C GLU A 116 9.63 -13.11 -5.27
N ILE A 117 9.16 -11.87 -5.32
CA ILE A 117 7.82 -11.50 -4.86
C ILE A 117 6.73 -12.19 -5.68
N VAL A 118 6.86 -12.25 -7.00
CA VAL A 118 5.91 -12.98 -7.86
C VAL A 118 5.86 -14.47 -7.46
N LYS A 119 7.00 -15.07 -7.10
CA LYS A 119 7.03 -16.46 -6.63
C LYS A 119 6.29 -16.60 -5.30
N LYS A 120 6.52 -15.70 -4.33
CA LYS A 120 5.80 -15.68 -3.05
C LYS A 120 4.29 -15.48 -3.23
N ALA A 121 3.91 -14.51 -4.05
CA ALA A 121 2.52 -14.18 -4.35
C ALA A 121 1.76 -15.37 -4.97
N LYS A 122 2.41 -16.12 -5.87
CA LYS A 122 1.84 -17.34 -6.46
C LYS A 122 1.73 -18.52 -5.50
N ASP A 123 2.37 -18.44 -4.34
CA ASP A 123 2.31 -19.47 -3.31
C ASP A 123 1.25 -19.17 -2.22
N THR A 124 0.56 -18.03 -2.32
CA THR A 124 -0.52 -17.65 -1.41
C THR A 124 -1.73 -18.57 -1.57
N GLU A 125 -2.49 -18.74 -0.48
CA GLU A 125 -3.75 -19.50 -0.52
C GLU A 125 -4.72 -18.91 -1.53
N PHE A 126 -4.83 -17.57 -1.59
CA PHE A 126 -5.65 -16.89 -2.58
C PHE A 126 -5.28 -17.32 -4.00
N TYR A 127 -3.99 -17.26 -4.36
CA TYR A 127 -3.56 -17.62 -5.71
C TYR A 127 -3.87 -19.09 -6.05
N HIS A 128 -3.73 -19.99 -5.08
CA HIS A 128 -4.02 -21.41 -5.28
C HIS A 128 -5.52 -21.73 -5.37
N THR A 129 -6.38 -20.93 -4.76
CA THR A 129 -7.80 -21.28 -4.55
C THR A 129 -8.80 -20.43 -5.34
N MET A 130 -8.41 -19.21 -5.74
CA MET A 130 -9.28 -18.23 -6.39
C MET A 130 -9.16 -18.28 -7.92
N GLY A 131 -9.24 -19.49 -8.48
CA GLY A 131 -9.23 -19.70 -9.93
C GLY A 131 -9.66 -21.11 -10.32
N PHE A 132 -10.03 -21.27 -11.59
CA PHE A 132 -10.39 -22.56 -12.18
C PHE A 132 -10.10 -22.57 -13.68
N ASP A 133 -10.25 -23.72 -14.34
CA ASP A 133 -10.02 -23.82 -15.78
C ASP A 133 -10.91 -22.84 -16.57
N GLY A 134 -10.28 -21.99 -17.39
CA GLY A 134 -10.92 -20.88 -18.10
C GLY A 134 -10.98 -19.53 -17.36
N ALA A 135 -10.66 -19.47 -16.07
CA ALA A 135 -10.58 -18.24 -15.28
C ALA A 135 -9.58 -18.41 -14.12
N VAL A 136 -8.30 -18.24 -14.41
CA VAL A 136 -7.20 -18.53 -13.46
C VAL A 136 -6.91 -17.32 -12.56
N SER A 137 -6.43 -17.59 -11.35
CA SER A 137 -5.85 -16.58 -10.48
C SER A 137 -4.68 -15.89 -11.18
N HIS A 138 -4.53 -14.59 -10.97
CA HIS A 138 -3.53 -13.78 -11.65
C HIS A 138 -3.03 -12.66 -10.74
N ILE A 139 -2.00 -11.97 -11.21
CA ILE A 139 -1.44 -10.79 -10.56
C ILE A 139 -1.84 -9.62 -11.46
N ASP A 140 -2.74 -8.77 -10.97
CA ASP A 140 -3.17 -7.57 -11.69
C ASP A 140 -2.07 -6.52 -11.67
N ASP A 141 -1.65 -6.17 -10.46
CA ASP A 141 -0.72 -5.09 -10.22
C ASP A 141 0.45 -5.56 -9.37
N LYS A 142 1.63 -5.01 -9.67
CA LYS A 142 2.85 -5.24 -8.89
C LYS A 142 3.73 -4.01 -8.93
N HIS A 143 3.91 -3.41 -7.76
CA HIS A 143 4.58 -2.14 -7.61
C HIS A 143 5.68 -2.21 -6.57
N GLY A 144 6.72 -1.40 -6.75
CA GLY A 144 7.60 -0.99 -5.66
C GLY A 144 6.94 0.13 -4.87
N VAL A 145 7.15 0.20 -3.56
CA VAL A 145 6.61 1.30 -2.72
C VAL A 145 7.63 2.42 -2.53
N ASP A 146 8.93 2.14 -2.65
CA ASP A 146 9.98 3.16 -2.69
C ASP A 146 11.17 2.51 -3.36
N ILE A 147 11.10 2.33 -4.68
CA ILE A 147 12.12 1.62 -5.45
C ILE A 147 12.59 2.56 -6.55
N ASP A 148 13.89 2.85 -6.57
CA ASP A 148 14.49 3.73 -7.57
C ASP A 148 14.34 3.11 -8.98
N ASP A 149 14.31 3.95 -10.03
CA ASP A 149 14.10 3.58 -11.45
C ASP A 149 15.10 2.55 -12.02
N ILE A 150 16.13 2.19 -11.25
CA ILE A 150 17.12 1.16 -11.57
C ILE A 150 16.46 -0.24 -11.63
N PHE A 151 15.39 -0.45 -10.86
CA PHE A 151 14.60 -1.66 -10.92
C PHE A 151 13.44 -1.45 -11.90
N ASN A 152 13.27 -2.33 -12.89
CA ASN A 152 12.20 -2.28 -13.88
C ASN A 152 10.82 -2.60 -13.26
N VAL A 153 10.37 -1.83 -12.27
CA VAL A 153 9.12 -1.98 -11.55
C VAL A 153 8.50 -0.60 -11.39
N SER A 154 7.18 -0.48 -11.63
CA SER A 154 6.47 0.77 -11.40
C SER A 154 6.43 1.07 -9.91
N ASP A 155 6.87 2.27 -9.52
CA ASP A 155 6.77 2.76 -8.15
C ASP A 155 5.40 3.42 -7.92
N ILE A 156 4.79 3.23 -6.75
CA ILE A 156 3.45 3.73 -6.41
C ILE A 156 3.48 4.87 -5.36
N LEU A 157 4.64 5.19 -4.77
CA LEU A 157 4.75 6.30 -3.83
C LEU A 157 4.92 7.65 -4.57
N PRO A 158 4.20 8.72 -4.17
CA PRO A 158 4.30 10.02 -4.82
C PRO A 158 5.73 10.53 -4.91
N GLU A 159 6.12 11.02 -6.10
CA GLU A 159 7.48 11.47 -6.40
C GLU A 159 8.04 12.44 -5.36
N LYS A 160 7.23 13.44 -4.94
CA LYS A 160 7.61 14.43 -3.92
C LYS A 160 7.99 13.83 -2.56
N MET A 161 7.52 12.62 -2.25
CA MET A 161 7.85 11.90 -1.01
C MET A 161 9.10 11.05 -1.21
N LYS A 162 9.24 10.40 -2.38
CA LYS A 162 10.44 9.63 -2.77
C LYS A 162 11.70 10.47 -2.87
N GLU A 163 11.56 11.74 -3.23
CA GLU A 163 12.67 12.70 -3.26
C GLU A 163 13.15 13.07 -1.85
N LYS A 164 12.26 12.97 -0.85
CA LYS A 164 12.51 13.42 0.53
C LYS A 164 12.82 12.30 1.51
N TYR A 165 12.30 11.10 1.25
CA TYR A 165 12.34 10.00 2.19
C TYR A 165 12.81 8.70 1.53
N SER A 166 13.32 7.81 2.37
CA SER A 166 13.58 6.41 2.04
C SER A 166 12.86 5.50 3.04
N ILE A 167 12.41 4.35 2.57
CA ILE A 167 11.94 3.23 3.39
C ILE A 167 13.14 2.34 3.72
N VAL A 168 13.33 2.05 5.00
CA VAL A 168 14.32 1.09 5.50
C VAL A 168 13.59 -0.10 6.10
N LEU A 169 13.99 -1.30 5.70
CA LEU A 169 13.41 -2.55 6.16
C LEU A 169 14.38 -3.24 7.12
N LYS A 170 13.95 -3.47 8.36
CA LYS A 170 14.72 -4.17 9.38
C LYS A 170 14.03 -5.47 9.74
N LYS A 171 14.72 -6.60 9.64
CA LYS A 171 14.16 -7.87 10.12
C LYS A 171 13.74 -7.72 11.59
N SER A 172 12.53 -8.14 11.88
CA SER A 172 11.92 -8.01 13.20
C SER A 172 11.70 -9.38 13.82
N ASP A 173 12.19 -9.55 15.04
CA ASP A 173 11.91 -10.72 15.88
C ASP A 173 10.69 -10.48 16.79
N VAL A 174 9.95 -9.38 16.60
CA VAL A 174 8.73 -9.08 17.35
C VAL A 174 7.67 -10.13 17.01
N GLU A 175 7.10 -10.76 18.04
CA GLU A 175 6.12 -11.83 17.92
C GLU A 175 4.80 -11.33 17.31
N ASN A 176 4.31 -10.17 17.75
CA ASN A 176 3.09 -9.56 17.22
C ASN A 176 3.41 -8.42 16.23
N GLN A 177 3.28 -8.70 14.94
CA GLN A 177 3.55 -7.77 13.84
C GLN A 177 2.25 -7.13 13.30
N GLU A 178 1.46 -6.57 14.20
CA GLU A 178 0.21 -5.88 13.86
C GLU A 178 0.45 -4.43 13.41
N ASN A 179 -0.23 -4.05 12.34
CA ASN A 179 -0.31 -2.67 11.87
C ASN A 179 -1.59 -2.02 12.41
N LEU A 180 -1.50 -0.76 12.84
CA LEU A 180 -2.70 0.01 13.17
C LEU A 180 -3.53 0.17 11.89
N MET A 181 -4.78 -0.26 11.96
CA MET A 181 -5.71 -0.25 10.83
C MET A 181 -6.98 0.49 11.19
N GLY A 182 -7.40 1.42 10.33
CA GLY A 182 -8.74 1.99 10.37
C GLY A 182 -9.59 1.38 9.26
N LEU A 183 -10.80 0.92 9.60
CA LEU A 183 -11.78 0.39 8.66
C LEU A 183 -13.07 1.21 8.72
N GLY A 184 -13.65 1.51 7.57
CA GLY A 184 -14.95 2.16 7.42
C GLY A 184 -14.89 3.46 6.62
N TYR A 185 -16.05 4.08 6.44
CA TYR A 185 -16.23 5.23 5.55
C TYR A 185 -15.81 6.55 6.20
N LEU A 186 -14.58 7.01 5.93
CA LEU A 186 -14.04 8.27 6.42
C LEU A 186 -14.08 9.34 5.32
N LYS A 187 -14.98 10.32 5.45
CA LYS A 187 -15.00 11.47 4.53
C LYS A 187 -13.72 12.27 4.69
N ILE A 188 -13.04 12.56 3.58
CA ILE A 188 -11.74 13.23 3.58
C ILE A 188 -11.75 14.59 4.31
N ASP A 189 -12.86 15.34 4.25
CA ASP A 189 -13.01 16.64 4.93
C ASP A 189 -13.30 16.53 6.44
N LYS A 190 -13.44 15.30 6.97
CA LYS A 190 -13.63 15.03 8.40
C LYS A 190 -12.39 14.46 9.09
N ILE A 191 -11.30 14.31 8.34
CA ILE A 191 -9.99 13.89 8.83
C ILE A 191 -9.25 15.09 9.44
#